data_AF-A0AAW1VEY5-F1
#
_entry.id   AF-A0AAW1VEY5-F1
#
_cell.length_a   1.000
_cell.length_b   1.000
_cell.length_c   1.000
_cell.angle_alpha   90.00
_cell.angle_beta   90.00
_cell.angle_gamma   90.00
#
_symmetry.space_group_name_H-M   'P 1'
#
loop_
_entity.id
_entity.type
_entity.pdbx_description
1 polymer ?
#
loop_
_entity_poly.entity_id
_entity_poly.type
_entity_poly.pdbx_seq_one_letter_code
_entity_poly.pdbx_strand_id
1 'polypeptide(L)'
;MFRNNNTVIHFIVALILTQVVTFGKTTIPRESDEQTPASDENLKTDENNLDSKIDLGRRISRILLEGDESEIQNVNITELLTAIHEMSDTKVPLKCLTEIWKEMKEQYSLKNISVSTLETWKDYYRYISEKDFRDLSERDDIEASLISKSDNLNKRLAVIFMLSLLEKHEKDYFLNHTNLNILYTILCGMPRTLLFKIPPNEYAEISGEVFEKLNTCSLARLRRLLLLMMRSTVHGPTQAWTETIVEKLNLLLLALEPDELRAIHPAAMRKISPSVIDQMNMELILTISKEQISNFNFPAFLAYKRRFFFTSNQMYYNKISFNYYVLLWIILVFVY
;
A
#
# COMPACT_ATOMS: atom_id res chain seq x y z
N MET A 1 -23.58 32.57 -5.64
CA MET A 1 -22.80 32.42 -6.89
C MET A 1 -22.03 31.10 -6.80
N PHE A 2 -22.74 29.98 -6.93
CA PHE A 2 -22.15 28.63 -6.95
C PHE A 2 -22.52 28.02 -8.30
N ARG A 3 -21.53 27.79 -9.16
CA ARG A 3 -21.72 27.23 -10.50
C ARG A 3 -20.96 25.90 -10.57
N ASN A 4 -21.74 24.82 -10.56
CA ASN A 4 -21.50 23.47 -11.08
C ASN A 4 -20.06 22.92 -11.11
N ASN A 5 -19.76 22.03 -10.15
CA ASN A 5 -18.60 21.14 -10.16
C ASN A 5 -18.72 19.98 -11.19
N ASN A 6 -19.91 19.72 -11.74
CA ASN A 6 -20.10 18.61 -12.69
C ASN A 6 -19.48 18.87 -14.07
N THR A 7 -19.34 20.13 -14.47
CA THR A 7 -18.76 20.48 -15.78
C THR A 7 -17.24 20.28 -15.80
N VAL A 8 -16.57 20.44 -14.65
CA VAL A 8 -15.11 20.24 -14.53
C VAL A 8 -14.75 18.75 -14.60
N ILE A 9 -15.59 17.89 -14.03
CA ILE A 9 -15.39 16.43 -14.07
C ILE A 9 -15.52 15.91 -15.51
N HIS A 10 -16.50 16.39 -16.28
CA HIS A 10 -16.66 15.99 -17.69
C HIS A 10 -15.50 16.49 -18.57
N PHE A 11 -14.92 17.65 -18.26
CA PHE A 11 -13.78 18.19 -19.01
C PHE A 11 -12.48 17.40 -18.75
N ILE A 12 -12.28 16.90 -17.52
CA ILE A 12 -11.11 16.09 -17.16
C ILE A 12 -11.18 14.70 -17.79
N VAL A 13 -12.37 14.08 -17.83
CA VAL A 13 -12.57 12.77 -18.49
C VAL A 13 -12.30 12.86 -20.01
N ALA A 14 -12.74 13.95 -20.66
CA ALA A 14 -12.47 14.17 -22.08
C ALA A 14 -10.97 14.39 -22.41
N LEU A 15 -10.21 14.99 -21.48
CA LEU A 15 -8.77 15.22 -21.63
C LEU A 15 -7.94 13.94 -21.45
N ILE A 16 -8.36 13.04 -20.55
CA ILE A 16 -7.70 11.74 -20.36
C ILE A 16 -7.93 10.85 -21.57
N LEU A 17 -9.13 10.84 -22.14
CA LEU A 17 -9.45 10.06 -23.33
C LEU A 17 -8.71 10.54 -24.60
N THR A 18 -8.34 11.82 -24.68
CA THR A 18 -7.59 12.35 -25.84
C THR A 18 -6.08 12.11 -25.76
N GLN A 19 -5.49 12.02 -24.56
CA GLN A 19 -4.04 11.72 -24.43
C GLN A 19 -3.69 10.24 -24.66
N VAL A 20 -4.63 9.33 -24.41
CA VAL A 20 -4.44 7.89 -24.75
C VAL A 20 -4.41 7.68 -26.27
N VAL A 21 -5.10 8.52 -27.05
CA VAL A 21 -5.14 8.42 -28.52
C VAL A 21 -3.87 8.95 -29.19
N THR A 22 -3.12 9.86 -28.56
CA THR A 22 -1.93 10.48 -29.16
C THR A 22 -0.63 9.73 -28.94
N PHE A 23 -0.54 8.80 -27.98
CA PHE A 23 0.69 8.03 -27.74
C PHE A 23 0.91 6.81 -28.66
N GLY A 24 -0.04 6.51 -29.56
CA GLY A 24 0.05 5.40 -30.52
C GLY A 24 0.61 5.72 -31.91
N LYS A 25 1.03 6.97 -32.18
CA LYS A 25 1.58 7.35 -33.50
C LYS A 25 3.04 7.79 -33.42
N THR A 26 3.93 6.82 -33.25
CA THR A 26 5.34 7.00 -33.60
C THR A 26 5.49 6.96 -35.12
N THR A 27 5.81 8.10 -35.71
CA THR A 27 6.18 8.24 -37.12
C THR A 27 7.55 7.59 -37.38
N ILE A 28 7.58 6.52 -38.16
CA ILE A 28 8.81 5.95 -38.75
C ILE A 28 9.00 6.59 -40.14
N PRO A 29 10.21 7.02 -40.55
CA PRO A 29 10.44 7.64 -41.84
C PRO A 29 10.32 6.64 -42.99
N ARG A 30 9.75 7.12 -44.11
CA ARG A 30 9.50 6.39 -45.35
C ARG A 30 10.79 6.36 -46.19
N GLU A 31 11.35 5.18 -46.38
CA GLU A 31 12.36 4.91 -47.42
C GLU A 31 11.69 4.07 -48.52
N SER A 32 11.86 4.52 -49.76
CA SER A 32 11.28 3.98 -50.98
C SER A 32 12.08 2.78 -51.46
N ASP A 33 11.43 1.66 -51.79
CA ASP A 33 11.37 1.10 -53.16
C ASP A 33 10.87 -0.35 -53.19
N GLU A 34 10.26 -0.67 -54.33
CA GLU A 34 9.89 -1.98 -54.89
C GLU A 34 8.75 -2.82 -54.26
N GLN A 35 7.61 -2.74 -54.95
CA GLN A 35 6.45 -3.62 -54.84
C GLN A 35 6.80 -5.10 -55.13
N THR A 36 6.45 -5.97 -54.19
CA THR A 36 6.04 -7.36 -54.47
C THR A 36 4.60 -7.53 -53.96
N PRO A 37 3.63 -7.98 -54.77
CA PRO A 37 2.23 -8.03 -54.36
C PRO A 37 1.96 -9.35 -53.62
N ALA A 38 2.24 -9.39 -52.32
CA ALA A 38 1.87 -10.52 -51.44
C ALA A 38 1.80 -10.09 -49.96
N SER A 39 0.91 -9.16 -49.57
CA SER A 39 0.71 -8.86 -48.14
C SER A 39 -0.57 -8.10 -47.74
N ASP A 40 -1.46 -7.72 -48.67
CA ASP A 40 -2.64 -6.89 -48.33
C ASP A 40 -3.74 -7.60 -47.51
N GLU A 41 -3.81 -8.94 -47.53
CA GLU A 41 -4.77 -9.69 -46.70
C GLU A 41 -4.30 -9.83 -45.25
N ASN A 42 -2.99 -9.96 -45.00
CA ASN A 42 -2.48 -10.09 -43.63
C ASN A 42 -2.50 -8.76 -42.87
N LEU A 43 -2.18 -7.64 -43.52
CA LEU A 43 -2.27 -6.30 -42.90
C LEU A 43 -3.71 -5.89 -42.55
N LYS A 44 -4.69 -6.21 -43.41
CA LYS A 44 -6.12 -5.94 -43.11
C LYS A 44 -6.64 -6.82 -41.97
N THR A 45 -6.14 -8.04 -41.84
CA THR A 45 -6.54 -8.94 -40.74
C THR A 45 -5.98 -8.44 -39.41
N ASP A 46 -4.76 -7.90 -39.41
CA ASP A 46 -4.11 -7.34 -38.22
C ASP A 46 -4.72 -5.99 -37.78
N GLU A 47 -5.10 -5.10 -38.71
CA GLU A 47 -5.82 -3.85 -38.39
C GLU A 47 -7.23 -4.12 -37.85
N ASN A 48 -7.98 -5.05 -38.46
CA ASN A 48 -9.33 -5.41 -37.99
C ASN A 48 -9.30 -6.08 -36.61
N ASN A 49 -8.25 -6.86 -36.31
CA ASN A 49 -8.05 -7.48 -35.00
C ASN A 49 -7.70 -6.42 -33.95
N LEU A 50 -6.85 -5.46 -34.30
CA LEU A 50 -6.47 -4.36 -33.42
C LEU A 50 -7.66 -3.46 -33.07
N ASP A 51 -8.48 -3.07 -34.05
CA ASP A 51 -9.68 -2.27 -33.83
C ASP A 51 -10.71 -3.01 -32.97
N SER A 52 -10.86 -4.32 -33.16
CA SER A 52 -11.75 -5.14 -32.33
C SER A 52 -11.30 -5.22 -30.87
N LYS A 53 -9.99 -5.30 -30.61
CA LYS A 53 -9.42 -5.31 -29.25
C LYS A 53 -9.56 -3.95 -28.58
N ILE A 54 -9.35 -2.87 -29.32
CA ILE A 54 -9.54 -1.50 -28.82
C ILE A 54 -11.00 -1.27 -28.42
N ASP A 55 -11.96 -1.75 -29.24
CA ASP A 55 -13.38 -1.63 -28.93
C ASP A 55 -13.79 -2.46 -27.69
N LEU A 56 -13.26 -3.69 -27.58
CA LEU A 56 -13.45 -4.53 -26.40
C LEU A 56 -12.89 -3.88 -25.13
N GLY A 57 -11.67 -3.34 -25.18
CA GLY A 57 -11.04 -2.65 -24.04
C GLY A 57 -11.82 -1.42 -23.58
N ARG A 58 -12.34 -0.60 -24.52
CA ARG A 58 -13.20 0.54 -24.20
C ARG A 58 -14.52 0.09 -23.57
N ARG A 59 -15.14 -0.96 -24.12
CA ARG A 59 -16.39 -1.51 -23.60
C ARG A 59 -16.22 -2.01 -22.17
N ILE A 60 -15.16 -2.77 -21.90
CA ILE A 60 -14.88 -3.30 -20.56
C ILE A 60 -14.56 -2.16 -19.59
N SER A 61 -13.78 -1.17 -20.00
CA SER A 61 -13.49 0.01 -19.16
C SER A 61 -14.76 0.76 -18.77
N ARG A 62 -15.70 0.95 -19.72
CA ARG A 62 -17.01 1.54 -19.43
C ARG A 62 -17.79 0.70 -18.41
N ILE A 63 -17.84 -0.62 -18.60
CA ILE A 63 -18.52 -1.53 -17.67
C ILE A 63 -17.91 -1.45 -16.28
N LEU A 64 -16.58 -1.39 -16.18
CA LEU A 64 -15.87 -1.29 -14.91
C LEU A 64 -16.09 0.05 -14.19
N LEU A 65 -16.32 1.15 -14.90
CA LEU A 65 -16.46 2.49 -14.31
C LEU A 65 -17.92 2.89 -14.06
N GLU A 66 -18.82 2.48 -14.95
CA GLU A 66 -20.19 3.00 -15.04
C GLU A 66 -21.25 1.88 -15.15
N GLY A 67 -20.82 0.64 -15.37
CA GLY A 67 -21.71 -0.50 -15.59
C GLY A 67 -22.41 -0.98 -14.33
N ASP A 68 -23.47 -1.76 -14.53
CA ASP A 68 -24.20 -2.43 -13.46
C ASP A 68 -23.78 -3.90 -13.28
N GLU A 69 -24.32 -4.56 -12.25
CA GLU A 69 -23.99 -5.96 -11.93
C GLU A 69 -24.27 -6.91 -13.11
N SER A 70 -25.34 -6.64 -13.88
CA SER A 70 -25.74 -7.49 -15.00
C SER A 70 -24.78 -7.38 -16.18
N GLU A 71 -24.20 -6.19 -16.41
CA GLU A 71 -23.17 -6.03 -17.44
C GLU A 71 -21.88 -6.80 -17.09
N ILE A 72 -21.49 -6.86 -15.82
CA ILE A 72 -20.29 -7.58 -15.35
C ILE A 72 -20.46 -9.10 -15.56
N GLN A 73 -21.62 -9.65 -15.23
CA GLN A 73 -21.93 -11.08 -15.38
C GLN A 73 -21.86 -11.57 -16.83
N ASN A 74 -21.98 -10.66 -17.80
CA ASN A 74 -21.98 -10.96 -19.23
C ASN A 74 -20.58 -10.84 -19.88
N VAL A 75 -19.54 -10.51 -19.11
CA VAL A 75 -18.16 -10.39 -19.61
C VAL A 75 -17.32 -11.56 -19.12
N ASN A 76 -16.37 -12.02 -19.96
CA ASN A 76 -15.44 -13.06 -19.56
C ASN A 76 -14.56 -12.57 -18.39
N ILE A 77 -14.47 -13.37 -17.33
CA ILE A 77 -13.69 -13.03 -16.13
C ILE A 77 -12.22 -12.74 -16.45
N THR A 78 -11.63 -13.43 -17.43
CA THR A 78 -10.24 -13.25 -17.84
C THR A 78 -10.02 -11.86 -18.44
N GLU A 79 -10.99 -11.38 -19.22
CA GLU A 79 -10.95 -10.05 -19.82
C GLU A 79 -11.15 -8.97 -18.76
N LEU A 80 -12.06 -9.21 -17.79
CA LEU A 80 -12.25 -8.31 -16.63
C LEU A 80 -10.97 -8.19 -15.78
N LEU A 81 -10.30 -9.31 -15.48
CA LEU A 81 -9.05 -9.32 -14.72
C LEU A 81 -7.93 -8.59 -15.47
N THR A 82 -7.83 -8.79 -16.80
CA THR A 82 -6.85 -8.10 -17.65
C THR A 82 -7.09 -6.59 -17.61
N ALA A 83 -8.34 -6.16 -17.79
CA ALA A 83 -8.69 -4.75 -17.73
C ALA A 83 -8.45 -4.14 -16.34
N ILE A 84 -8.77 -4.84 -15.25
CA ILE A 84 -8.47 -4.37 -13.89
C ILE A 84 -6.97 -4.16 -13.70
N HIS A 85 -6.14 -5.08 -14.21
CA HIS A 85 -4.69 -4.97 -14.14
C HIS A 85 -4.18 -3.73 -14.90
N GLU A 86 -4.66 -3.52 -16.12
CA GLU A 86 -4.34 -2.37 -16.96
C GLU A 86 -4.86 -1.05 -16.37
N MET A 87 -5.96 -1.10 -15.61
CA MET A 87 -6.59 0.04 -14.94
C MET A 87 -6.12 0.26 -13.51
N SER A 88 -4.98 -0.31 -13.09
CA SER A 88 -4.49 -0.24 -11.70
C SER A 88 -4.39 1.18 -11.12
N ASP A 89 -4.19 2.22 -11.95
CA ASP A 89 -4.18 3.64 -11.54
C ASP A 89 -5.58 4.29 -11.46
N THR A 90 -6.61 3.62 -11.97
CA THR A 90 -7.98 4.13 -12.01
C THR A 90 -8.81 3.57 -10.86
N LYS A 91 -9.57 4.43 -10.18
CA LYS A 91 -10.45 3.99 -9.10
C LYS A 91 -11.66 3.23 -9.65
N VAL A 92 -11.56 1.91 -9.70
CA VAL A 92 -12.71 1.03 -9.96
C VAL A 92 -13.69 1.13 -8.79
N PRO A 93 -14.99 1.33 -9.03
CA PRO A 93 -16.01 1.34 -7.98
C PRO A 93 -16.01 0.05 -7.17
N LEU A 94 -16.17 0.17 -5.85
CA LEU A 94 -16.21 -0.97 -4.92
C LEU A 94 -17.27 -2.00 -5.30
N LYS A 95 -18.41 -1.54 -5.79
CA LYS A 95 -19.52 -2.40 -6.21
C LYS A 95 -19.08 -3.35 -7.33
N CYS A 96 -18.38 -2.82 -8.34
CA CYS A 96 -17.85 -3.59 -9.46
C CYS A 96 -16.81 -4.60 -8.98
N LEU A 97 -15.86 -4.19 -8.13
CA LEU A 97 -14.88 -5.10 -7.55
C LEU A 97 -15.54 -6.25 -6.78
N THR A 98 -16.59 -5.96 -6.01
CA THR A 98 -17.31 -6.99 -5.24
C THR A 98 -17.98 -8.01 -6.16
N GLU A 99 -18.59 -7.54 -7.26
CA GLU A 99 -19.25 -8.45 -8.21
C GLU A 99 -18.24 -9.27 -9.02
N ILE A 100 -17.12 -8.68 -9.45
CA ILE A 100 -16.06 -9.41 -10.15
C ILE A 100 -15.45 -10.49 -9.23
N TRP A 101 -15.25 -10.17 -7.95
CA TRP A 101 -14.81 -11.16 -6.96
C TRP A 101 -15.81 -12.32 -6.82
N LYS A 102 -17.11 -12.00 -6.82
CA LYS A 102 -18.20 -12.98 -6.75
C LYS A 102 -18.24 -13.88 -7.99
N GLU A 103 -18.15 -13.32 -9.20
CA GLU A 103 -18.06 -14.09 -10.44
C GLU A 103 -16.83 -15.01 -10.44
N MET A 104 -15.69 -14.49 -9.98
CA MET A 104 -14.45 -15.26 -9.92
C MET A 104 -14.55 -16.46 -8.98
N LYS A 105 -15.17 -16.34 -7.80
CA LYS A 105 -15.35 -17.47 -6.87
C LYS A 105 -16.39 -18.50 -7.31
N GLU A 106 -17.33 -18.09 -8.17
CA GLU A 106 -18.31 -19.01 -8.77
C GLU A 106 -17.66 -19.83 -9.89
N GLN A 107 -16.79 -19.21 -10.69
CA GLN A 107 -16.07 -19.88 -11.78
C GLN A 107 -14.86 -20.69 -11.31
N TYR A 108 -14.17 -20.23 -10.26
CA TYR A 108 -12.99 -20.87 -9.70
C TYR A 108 -13.19 -21.20 -8.21
N SER A 109 -12.84 -22.43 -7.80
CA SER A 109 -12.59 -22.69 -6.39
C SER A 109 -11.49 -21.75 -5.89
N LEU A 110 -11.68 -21.08 -4.74
CA LEU A 110 -10.69 -20.15 -4.18
C LEU A 110 -9.30 -20.79 -4.00
N LYS A 111 -9.25 -22.11 -3.83
CA LYS A 111 -8.03 -22.92 -3.75
C LYS A 111 -7.27 -23.05 -5.07
N ASN A 112 -7.93 -22.79 -6.20
CA ASN A 112 -7.41 -23.02 -7.55
C ASN A 112 -7.19 -21.72 -8.35
N ILE A 113 -7.40 -20.54 -7.76
CA ILE A 113 -7.13 -19.25 -8.41
C ILE A 113 -5.63 -19.15 -8.72
N SER A 114 -5.18 -18.79 -9.92
CA SER A 114 -3.74 -18.75 -10.18
C SER A 114 -3.03 -17.65 -9.37
N VAL A 115 -1.72 -17.83 -9.15
CA VAL A 115 -0.82 -16.81 -8.58
C VAL A 115 -0.97 -15.46 -9.31
N SER A 116 -0.99 -15.48 -10.64
CA SER A 116 -1.14 -14.27 -11.46
C SER A 116 -2.43 -13.52 -11.16
N THR A 117 -3.55 -14.24 -10.95
CA THR A 117 -4.81 -13.61 -10.58
C THR A 117 -4.76 -13.00 -9.18
N LEU A 118 -4.10 -13.64 -8.22
CA LEU A 118 -3.89 -13.06 -6.89
C LEU A 118 -3.05 -11.77 -6.95
N GLU A 119 -2.02 -11.74 -7.79
CA GLU A 119 -1.22 -10.53 -8.01
C GLU A 119 -2.05 -9.38 -8.59
N THR A 120 -2.96 -9.65 -9.52
CA THR A 120 -3.92 -8.66 -10.03
C THR A 120 -4.82 -8.12 -8.92
N TRP A 121 -5.18 -8.95 -7.95
CA TRP A 121 -6.07 -8.60 -6.84
C TRP A 121 -5.38 -7.95 -5.64
N LYS A 122 -4.05 -7.87 -5.63
CA LYS A 122 -3.27 -7.45 -4.45
C LYS A 122 -3.71 -6.12 -3.86
N ASP A 123 -4.14 -5.18 -4.70
CA ASP A 123 -4.54 -3.82 -4.28
C ASP A 123 -5.99 -3.73 -3.79
N TYR A 124 -6.75 -4.80 -3.98
CA TYR A 124 -8.16 -4.89 -3.69
C TYR A 124 -8.47 -5.85 -2.53
N TYR A 125 -7.46 -6.48 -1.92
CA TYR A 125 -7.64 -7.43 -0.82
C TYR A 125 -8.46 -6.90 0.36
N ARG A 126 -8.40 -5.60 0.66
CA ARG A 126 -9.25 -4.97 1.69
C ARG A 126 -10.75 -5.13 1.47
N TYR A 127 -11.17 -5.47 0.26
CA TYR A 127 -12.57 -5.61 -0.14
C TYR A 127 -13.03 -7.08 -0.19
N ILE A 128 -12.10 -8.03 -0.05
CA ILE A 128 -12.42 -9.45 0.02
C ILE A 128 -13.03 -9.76 1.39
N SER A 129 -14.03 -10.65 1.40
CA SER A 129 -14.65 -11.08 2.64
C SER A 129 -13.69 -11.88 3.51
N GLU A 130 -13.87 -11.81 4.83
CA GLU A 130 -13.04 -12.55 5.80
C GLU A 130 -13.08 -14.06 5.61
N LYS A 131 -14.23 -14.57 5.18
CA LYS A 131 -14.42 -15.99 4.86
C LYS A 131 -13.56 -16.38 3.67
N ASP A 132 -13.68 -15.65 2.55
CA ASP A 132 -12.91 -15.97 1.36
C ASP A 132 -11.40 -15.80 1.60
N PHE A 133 -11.01 -14.83 2.44
CA PHE A 133 -9.60 -14.63 2.79
C PHE A 133 -9.04 -15.77 3.65
N ARG A 134 -9.86 -16.38 4.51
CA ARG A 134 -9.50 -17.62 5.22
C ARG A 134 -9.31 -18.77 4.23
N ASP A 135 -10.20 -18.93 3.27
CA ASP A 135 -10.09 -20.01 2.28
C ASP A 135 -8.82 -19.84 1.40
N LEU A 136 -8.42 -18.61 1.09
CA LEU A 136 -7.16 -18.31 0.39
C LEU A 136 -5.91 -18.68 1.20
N SER A 137 -5.98 -18.59 2.53
CA SER A 137 -4.84 -18.90 3.41
C SER A 137 -4.58 -20.39 3.62
N GLU A 138 -5.47 -21.27 3.15
CA GLU A 138 -5.25 -22.72 3.18
C GLU A 138 -4.23 -23.19 2.12
N ARG A 139 -3.84 -22.29 1.21
CA ARG A 139 -2.96 -22.56 0.07
C ARG A 139 -1.46 -22.53 0.42
N ASP A 140 -0.59 -22.77 -0.55
CA ASP A 140 0.85 -22.97 -0.34
C ASP A 140 1.60 -21.72 0.14
N ASP A 141 2.74 -21.94 0.81
CA ASP A 141 3.55 -20.90 1.46
C ASP A 141 4.02 -19.79 0.50
N ILE A 142 4.22 -20.12 -0.78
CA ILE A 142 4.58 -19.17 -1.85
C ILE A 142 3.45 -18.14 -2.05
N GLU A 143 2.20 -18.59 -1.95
CA GLU A 143 1.02 -17.75 -2.15
C GLU A 143 0.70 -16.94 -0.91
N ALA A 144 0.99 -17.49 0.28
CA ALA A 144 0.99 -16.73 1.52
C ALA A 144 1.99 -15.57 1.45
N SER A 145 3.19 -15.78 0.90
CA SER A 145 4.19 -14.72 0.70
C SER A 145 3.67 -13.60 -0.23
N LEU A 146 2.98 -13.93 -1.33
CA LEU A 146 2.40 -12.92 -2.22
C LEU A 146 1.34 -12.07 -1.52
N ILE A 147 0.43 -12.72 -0.80
CA ILE A 147 -0.63 -12.04 -0.06
C ILE A 147 -0.02 -11.13 1.02
N SER A 148 0.97 -11.65 1.74
CA SER A 148 1.65 -10.96 2.84
C SER A 148 2.31 -9.64 2.44
N LYS A 149 2.79 -9.52 1.20
CA LYS A 149 3.50 -8.34 0.68
C LYS A 149 2.56 -7.20 0.30
N SER A 150 1.26 -7.44 0.27
CA SER A 150 0.28 -6.40 -0.08
C SER A 150 0.20 -5.32 1.01
N ASP A 151 0.36 -4.06 0.57
CA ASP A 151 0.16 -2.88 1.41
C ASP A 151 -1.32 -2.61 1.71
N ASN A 152 -2.23 -3.28 0.99
CA ASN A 152 -3.67 -3.07 1.03
C ASN A 152 -4.41 -4.09 1.90
N LEU A 153 -3.69 -4.92 2.65
CA LEU A 153 -4.31 -5.70 3.72
C LEU A 153 -4.75 -4.78 4.86
N ASN A 154 -5.87 -5.09 5.49
CA ASN A 154 -6.23 -4.41 6.74
C ASN A 154 -5.82 -5.28 7.94
N LYS A 155 -5.76 -4.67 9.13
CA LYS A 155 -5.36 -5.34 10.37
C LYS A 155 -6.19 -6.60 10.67
N ARG A 156 -7.48 -6.61 10.35
CA ARG A 156 -8.39 -7.73 10.62
C ARG A 156 -8.06 -8.90 9.71
N LEU A 157 -7.88 -8.65 8.41
CA LEU A 157 -7.48 -9.66 7.42
C LEU A 157 -6.10 -10.26 7.75
N ALA A 158 -5.12 -9.43 8.14
CA ALA A 158 -3.81 -9.91 8.58
C ALA A 158 -3.90 -10.87 9.79
N VAL A 159 -4.81 -10.60 10.74
CA VAL A 159 -5.06 -11.50 11.88
C VAL A 159 -5.71 -12.80 11.44
N ILE A 160 -6.73 -12.75 10.56
CA ILE A 160 -7.40 -13.94 10.07
C ILE A 160 -6.43 -14.86 9.34
N PHE A 161 -5.62 -14.30 8.45
CA PHE A 161 -4.62 -15.05 7.70
C PHE A 161 -3.60 -15.71 8.62
N MET A 162 -3.09 -14.96 9.61
CA MET A 162 -2.17 -15.51 10.59
C MET A 162 -2.79 -16.67 11.39
N LEU A 163 -4.07 -16.57 11.78
CA LEU A 163 -4.76 -17.65 12.49
C LEU A 163 -4.86 -18.90 11.63
N SER A 164 -5.23 -18.77 10.35
CA SER A 164 -5.26 -19.91 9.44
C SER A 164 -3.89 -20.55 9.24
N LEU A 165 -2.83 -19.74 9.12
CA LEU A 165 -1.46 -20.26 9.05
C LEU A 165 -1.08 -21.04 10.33
N LEU A 166 -1.54 -20.59 11.49
CA LEU A 166 -1.32 -21.30 12.76
C LEU A 166 -2.16 -22.58 12.90
N GLU A 167 -3.28 -22.68 12.19
CA GLU A 167 -4.08 -23.90 12.10
C GLU A 167 -3.41 -24.91 11.15
N LYS A 168 -2.77 -24.45 10.08
CA LYS A 168 -2.11 -25.27 9.06
C LYS A 168 -0.73 -25.78 9.47
N HIS A 169 0.07 -24.95 10.15
CA HIS A 169 1.47 -25.27 10.47
C HIS A 169 1.67 -25.49 11.97
N GLU A 170 2.63 -26.33 12.31
CA GLU A 170 3.10 -26.47 13.69
C GLU A 170 3.68 -25.14 14.21
N LYS A 171 3.59 -24.89 15.52
CA LYS A 171 4.05 -23.63 16.11
C LYS A 171 5.54 -23.36 15.85
N ASP A 172 6.34 -24.41 15.77
CA ASP A 172 7.79 -24.33 15.59
C ASP A 172 8.17 -23.83 14.19
N TYR A 173 7.26 -23.96 13.22
CA TYR A 173 7.41 -23.37 11.89
C TYR A 173 7.66 -21.85 11.99
N PHE A 174 7.01 -21.15 12.91
CA PHE A 174 7.13 -19.69 13.04
C PHE A 174 8.27 -19.23 13.96
N LEU A 175 9.13 -20.14 14.40
CA LEU A 175 10.22 -19.84 15.33
C LEU A 175 11.56 -19.54 14.64
N ASN A 176 11.61 -19.52 13.30
CA ASN A 176 12.82 -19.21 12.53
C ASN A 176 12.64 -17.99 11.61
N HIS A 177 13.72 -17.29 11.31
CA HIS A 177 13.71 -16.07 10.51
C HIS A 177 13.28 -16.30 9.06
N THR A 178 13.60 -17.45 8.46
CA THR A 178 13.21 -17.80 7.09
C THR A 178 11.69 -17.70 6.91
N ASN A 179 10.94 -18.28 7.86
CA ASN A 179 9.49 -18.27 7.84
C ASN A 179 8.89 -16.95 8.34
N LEU A 180 9.60 -16.19 9.17
CA LEU A 180 9.17 -14.83 9.52
C LEU A 180 9.29 -13.87 8.34
N ASN A 181 10.30 -14.07 7.49
CA ASN A 181 10.57 -13.25 6.32
C ASN A 181 9.53 -13.38 5.21
N ILE A 182 8.67 -14.40 5.26
CA ILE A 182 7.53 -14.53 4.33
C ILE A 182 6.23 -13.93 4.88
N LEU A 183 6.21 -13.43 6.13
CA LEU A 183 4.97 -12.95 6.75
C LEU A 183 4.68 -11.47 6.52
N TYR A 184 5.68 -10.61 6.30
CA TYR A 184 5.50 -9.17 6.01
C TYR A 184 4.35 -8.52 6.83
N THR A 185 3.28 -8.07 6.16
CA THR A 185 2.11 -7.44 6.78
C THR A 185 1.34 -8.38 7.72
N ILE A 186 1.34 -9.69 7.45
CA ILE A 186 0.69 -10.72 8.26
C ILE A 186 1.39 -10.91 9.61
N LEU A 187 2.68 -10.55 9.73
CA LEU A 187 3.38 -10.55 11.03
C LEU A 187 2.64 -9.68 12.06
N CYS A 188 1.96 -8.62 11.59
CA CYS A 188 1.11 -7.80 12.43
C CYS A 188 0.00 -8.62 13.10
N GLY A 189 -0.47 -9.72 12.51
CA GLY A 189 -1.48 -10.63 13.05
C GLY A 189 -0.98 -11.57 14.14
N MET A 190 0.35 -11.77 14.27
CA MET A 190 0.94 -12.80 15.13
C MET A 190 0.54 -12.66 16.61
N PRO A 191 0.13 -13.76 17.27
CA PRO A 191 -0.16 -13.75 18.69
C PRO A 191 1.08 -13.36 19.50
N ARG A 192 0.87 -12.55 20.54
CA ARG A 192 1.94 -12.12 21.46
C ARG A 192 2.70 -13.33 22.00
N THR A 193 2.00 -14.35 22.47
CA THR A 193 2.62 -15.54 23.06
C THR A 193 3.59 -16.26 22.12
N LEU A 194 3.38 -16.16 20.81
CA LEU A 194 4.28 -16.76 19.81
C LEU A 194 5.48 -15.85 19.54
N LEU A 195 5.27 -14.55 19.41
CA LEU A 195 6.37 -13.58 19.26
C LEU A 195 7.41 -13.72 20.39
N PHE A 196 6.97 -13.88 21.64
CA PHE A 196 7.89 -14.03 22.77
C PHE A 196 8.65 -15.36 22.81
N LYS A 197 8.25 -16.36 22.01
CA LYS A 197 8.94 -17.65 21.90
C LYS A 197 10.03 -17.67 20.83
N ILE A 198 10.00 -16.73 19.89
CA ILE A 198 11.01 -16.64 18.83
C ILE A 198 12.37 -16.33 19.48
N PRO A 199 13.41 -17.14 19.20
CA PRO A 199 14.74 -16.90 19.72
C PRO A 199 15.29 -15.54 19.29
N PRO A 200 16.05 -14.82 20.15
CA PRO A 200 16.54 -13.48 19.82
C PRO A 200 17.40 -13.41 18.56
N ASN A 201 18.24 -14.41 18.30
CA ASN A 201 19.08 -14.46 17.09
C ASN A 201 18.23 -14.47 15.82
N GLU A 202 17.05 -15.09 15.83
CA GLU A 202 16.15 -15.11 14.67
C GLU A 202 15.59 -13.72 14.36
N TYR A 203 15.35 -12.89 15.38
CA TYR A 203 14.93 -11.50 15.18
C TYR A 203 16.01 -10.67 14.48
N ALA A 204 17.28 -10.91 14.81
CA ALA A 204 18.41 -10.21 14.19
C ALA A 204 18.53 -10.52 12.69
N GLU A 205 17.99 -11.65 12.22
CA GLU A 205 18.05 -12.12 10.83
C GLU A 205 16.79 -11.78 10.01
N ILE A 206 15.75 -11.18 10.61
CA ILE A 206 14.57 -10.74 9.86
C ILE A 206 14.97 -9.64 8.86
N SER A 207 14.52 -9.70 7.62
CA SER A 207 14.80 -8.70 6.58
C SER A 207 14.16 -7.35 6.90
N GLY A 208 14.83 -6.25 6.53
CA GLY A 208 14.26 -4.90 6.64
C GLY A 208 12.98 -4.72 5.82
N GLU A 209 12.84 -5.46 4.71
CA GLU A 209 11.63 -5.45 3.87
C GLU A 209 10.37 -5.85 4.64
N VAL A 210 10.50 -6.74 5.64
CA VAL A 210 9.38 -7.12 6.49
C VAL A 210 8.89 -5.90 7.26
N PHE A 211 9.81 -5.12 7.82
CA PHE A 211 9.48 -3.95 8.64
C PHE A 211 8.98 -2.77 7.81
N GLU A 212 9.37 -2.68 6.53
CA GLU A 212 8.78 -1.74 5.56
C GLU A 212 7.29 -1.98 5.30
N LYS A 213 6.82 -3.22 5.46
CA LYS A 213 5.44 -3.64 5.18
C LYS A 213 4.54 -3.68 6.40
N LEU A 214 4.99 -3.20 7.56
CA LEU A 214 4.17 -3.20 8.79
C LEU A 214 3.17 -2.01 8.90
N ASN A 215 2.75 -1.44 7.78
CA ASN A 215 1.81 -0.30 7.74
C ASN A 215 0.44 -0.61 8.40
N THR A 216 0.03 -1.89 8.46
CA THR A 216 -1.23 -2.33 9.10
C THR A 216 -1.12 -2.55 10.61
N CYS A 217 0.10 -2.55 11.15
CA CYS A 217 0.31 -2.76 12.58
C CYS A 217 -0.16 -1.53 13.36
N SER A 218 -0.93 -1.76 14.43
CA SER A 218 -1.15 -0.69 15.43
C SER A 218 0.16 -0.31 16.10
N LEU A 219 0.30 0.95 16.53
CA LEU A 219 1.47 1.44 17.25
C LEU A 219 1.86 0.56 18.46
N ALA A 220 0.89 0.07 19.23
CA ALA A 220 1.13 -0.84 20.34
C ALA A 220 1.74 -2.20 19.92
N ARG A 221 1.50 -2.66 18.69
CA ARG A 221 2.12 -3.87 18.14
C ARG A 221 3.53 -3.57 17.64
N LEU A 222 3.72 -2.47 16.91
CA LEU A 222 5.05 -2.00 16.52
C LEU A 222 5.96 -1.83 17.74
N ARG A 223 5.47 -1.22 18.82
CA ARG A 223 6.21 -1.06 20.08
C ARG A 223 6.67 -2.40 20.65
N ARG A 224 5.82 -3.42 20.64
CA ARG A 224 6.18 -4.75 21.15
C ARG A 224 7.29 -5.38 20.30
N LEU A 225 7.18 -5.31 18.98
CA LEU A 225 8.22 -5.81 18.08
C LEU A 225 9.53 -5.04 18.29
N LEU A 226 9.46 -3.72 18.37
CA LEU A 226 10.60 -2.85 18.65
C LEU A 226 11.30 -3.23 19.96
N LEU A 227 10.55 -3.48 21.04
CA LEU A 227 11.11 -3.93 22.33
C LEU A 227 11.84 -5.28 22.23
N LEU A 228 11.43 -6.17 21.32
CA LEU A 228 12.17 -7.41 21.06
C LEU A 228 13.49 -7.12 20.32
N MET A 229 13.48 -6.16 19.38
CA MET A 229 14.68 -5.70 18.66
C MET A 229 15.68 -4.99 19.58
N MET A 230 15.18 -4.26 20.58
CA MET A 230 16.00 -3.51 21.55
C MET A 230 16.68 -4.38 22.60
N ARG A 231 16.39 -5.69 22.64
CA ARG A 231 17.10 -6.61 23.53
C ARG A 231 18.59 -6.59 23.21
N SER A 232 19.42 -6.65 24.25
CA SER A 232 20.89 -6.65 24.12
C SER A 232 21.43 -7.77 23.22
N THR A 233 20.70 -8.87 23.13
CA THR A 233 21.04 -10.03 22.28
C THR A 233 20.60 -9.88 20.81
N VAL A 234 19.93 -8.77 20.44
CA VAL A 234 19.45 -8.51 19.07
C VAL A 234 20.15 -7.28 18.49
N HIS A 235 19.72 -6.08 18.88
CA HIS A 235 20.36 -4.82 18.47
C HIS A 235 20.73 -3.91 19.66
N GLY A 236 20.29 -4.24 20.87
CA GLY A 236 20.56 -3.46 22.06
C GLY A 236 19.87 -2.09 22.10
N PRO A 237 20.29 -1.20 23.02
CA PRO A 237 19.68 0.11 23.20
C PRO A 237 19.90 1.01 21.97
N THR A 238 19.03 2.00 21.78
CA THR A 238 19.02 2.86 20.57
C THR A 238 20.32 3.63 20.33
N GLN A 239 21.05 3.96 21.39
CA GLN A 239 22.38 4.57 21.34
C GLN A 239 23.46 3.72 20.66
N ALA A 240 23.25 2.40 20.58
CA ALA A 240 24.16 1.47 19.92
C ALA A 240 23.81 1.22 18.45
N TRP A 241 22.71 1.79 17.95
CA TRP A 241 22.24 1.52 16.60
C TRP A 241 23.09 2.21 15.54
N THR A 242 23.50 1.42 14.55
CA THR A 242 24.20 1.90 13.35
C THR A 242 23.21 2.36 12.29
N GLU A 243 23.73 3.02 11.24
CA GLU A 243 22.95 3.36 10.03
C GLU A 243 22.19 2.15 9.47
N THR A 244 22.84 0.98 9.39
CA THR A 244 22.24 -0.25 8.87
C THR A 244 21.09 -0.77 9.74
N ILE A 245 21.21 -0.66 11.07
CA ILE A 245 20.15 -1.06 11.99
C ILE A 245 18.94 -0.12 11.85
N VAL A 246 19.18 1.19 11.78
CA VAL A 246 18.11 2.19 11.60
C VAL A 246 17.39 1.99 10.26
N GLU A 247 18.13 1.77 9.18
CA GLU A 247 17.57 1.45 7.85
C GLU A 247 16.66 0.22 7.92
N LYS A 248 17.16 -0.85 8.54
CA LYS A 248 16.46 -2.12 8.69
C LYS A 248 15.17 -1.98 9.49
N LEU A 249 15.18 -1.28 10.62
CA LEU A 249 14.02 -1.20 11.52
C LEU A 249 12.82 -0.46 10.90
N ASN A 250 13.06 0.46 9.97
CA ASN A 250 12.04 1.12 9.15
C ASN A 250 10.77 1.56 9.93
N LEU A 251 9.57 1.06 9.60
CA LEU A 251 8.32 1.46 10.28
C LEU A 251 8.28 1.14 11.78
N LEU A 252 9.16 0.27 12.30
CA LEU A 252 9.27 0.07 13.76
C LEU A 252 9.74 1.35 14.47
N LEU A 253 10.48 2.22 13.79
CA LEU A 253 10.93 3.51 14.34
C LEU A 253 9.76 4.43 14.72
N LEU A 254 8.57 4.23 14.13
CA LEU A 254 7.36 4.98 14.50
C LEU A 254 6.94 4.75 15.95
N ALA A 255 7.36 3.62 16.54
CA ALA A 255 7.01 3.22 17.89
C ALA A 255 8.09 3.57 18.93
N LEU A 256 9.11 4.34 18.55
CA LEU A 256 10.06 4.89 19.50
C LEU A 256 9.36 5.85 20.47
N GLU A 257 9.89 5.92 21.68
CA GLU A 257 9.62 7.00 22.61
C GLU A 257 10.56 8.19 22.34
N PRO A 258 10.21 9.42 22.77
CA PRO A 258 11.03 10.61 22.54
C PRO A 258 12.48 10.46 22.98
N ASP A 259 12.73 9.90 24.17
CA ASP A 259 14.08 9.73 24.69
C ASP A 259 14.85 8.64 23.93
N GLU A 260 14.17 7.59 23.47
CA GLU A 260 14.76 6.54 22.64
C GLU A 260 15.20 7.09 21.27
N LEU A 261 14.37 7.94 20.65
CA LEU A 261 14.69 8.62 19.39
C LEU A 261 15.85 9.62 19.55
N ARG A 262 15.84 10.40 20.65
CA ARG A 262 16.91 11.36 20.94
C ARG A 262 18.26 10.68 21.15
N ALA A 263 18.26 9.46 21.68
CA ALA A 263 19.47 8.68 21.92
C ALA A 263 20.07 8.07 20.63
N ILE A 264 19.36 8.05 19.50
CA ILE A 264 19.92 7.57 18.23
C ILE A 264 21.05 8.50 17.79
N HIS A 265 22.20 7.90 17.49
CA HIS A 265 23.38 8.63 17.03
C HIS A 265 23.05 9.47 15.78
N PRO A 266 23.45 10.76 15.70
CA PRO A 266 23.10 11.62 14.57
C PRO A 266 23.42 11.04 13.20
N ALA A 267 24.58 10.39 13.04
CA ALA A 267 24.93 9.73 11.76
C ALA A 267 23.89 8.67 11.32
N ALA A 268 23.34 7.90 12.26
CA ALA A 268 22.36 6.86 11.96
C ALA A 268 21.03 7.42 11.43
N MET A 269 20.70 8.67 11.78
CA MET A 269 19.50 9.37 11.30
C MET A 269 19.46 9.50 9.78
N ARG A 270 20.61 9.47 9.10
CA ARG A 270 20.72 9.52 7.63
C ARG A 270 19.90 8.45 6.93
N LYS A 271 19.69 7.31 7.58
CA LYS A 271 18.99 6.15 7.03
C LYS A 271 17.51 6.07 7.35
N ILE A 272 16.96 7.06 8.08
CA ILE A 272 15.51 7.14 8.25
C ILE A 272 14.87 7.48 6.89
N SER A 273 13.93 6.66 6.47
CA SER A 273 13.23 6.86 5.19
C SER A 273 12.24 8.02 5.27
N PRO A 274 11.96 8.71 4.15
CA PRO A 274 10.94 9.76 4.11
C PRO A 274 9.56 9.27 4.56
N SER A 275 9.21 8.03 4.20
CA SER A 275 7.94 7.39 4.57
C SER A 275 7.77 7.28 6.09
N VAL A 276 8.85 6.97 6.82
CA VAL A 276 8.82 6.92 8.28
C VAL A 276 8.58 8.33 8.83
N ILE A 277 9.32 9.35 8.37
CA ILE A 277 9.13 10.73 8.85
C ILE A 277 7.72 11.26 8.57
N ASP A 278 7.17 10.95 7.40
CA ASP A 278 5.81 11.34 7.03
C ASP A 278 4.73 10.68 7.91
N GLN A 279 5.03 9.53 8.52
CA GLN A 279 4.12 8.81 9.41
C GLN A 279 4.39 9.06 10.90
N MET A 280 5.57 9.56 11.27
CA MET A 280 5.92 9.86 12.66
C MET A 280 4.89 10.80 13.30
N ASN A 281 4.55 10.51 14.56
CA ASN A 281 3.71 11.41 15.34
C ASN A 281 4.46 12.72 15.64
N MET A 282 3.72 13.76 16.01
CA MET A 282 4.31 15.08 16.21
C MET A 282 5.24 15.18 17.41
N GLU A 283 4.99 14.43 18.47
CA GLU A 283 5.84 14.40 19.66
C GLU A 283 7.25 13.94 19.32
N LEU A 284 7.36 12.89 18.48
CA LEU A 284 8.64 12.42 17.96
C LEU A 284 9.31 13.45 17.05
N ILE A 285 8.56 14.03 16.10
CA ILE A 285 9.09 15.05 15.19
C ILE A 285 9.72 16.22 15.95
N LEU A 286 9.07 16.69 17.01
CA LEU A 286 9.56 17.82 17.82
C LEU A 286 10.77 17.46 18.69
N THR A 287 11.05 16.18 18.89
CA THR A 287 12.18 15.70 19.69
C THR A 287 13.48 15.63 18.90
N ILE A 288 13.41 15.60 17.56
CA ILE A 288 14.59 15.48 16.70
C ILE A 288 15.46 16.73 16.87
N SER A 289 16.71 16.52 17.28
CA SER A 289 17.64 17.62 17.53
C SER A 289 18.13 18.28 16.23
N LYS A 290 18.65 19.50 16.31
CA LYS A 290 19.27 20.17 15.14
C LYS A 290 20.41 19.36 14.53
N GLU A 291 21.21 18.71 15.38
CA GLU A 291 22.30 17.85 14.96
C GLU A 291 21.78 16.60 14.22
N GLN A 292 20.72 15.97 14.72
CA GLN A 292 20.08 14.85 14.05
C GLN A 292 19.46 15.28 12.69
N ILE A 293 18.80 16.44 12.62
CA ILE A 293 18.23 16.98 11.38
C ILE A 293 19.31 17.21 10.32
N SER A 294 20.48 17.73 10.72
CA SER A 294 21.60 17.97 9.77
C SER A 294 22.15 16.69 9.13
N ASN A 295 21.87 15.53 9.71
CA ASN A 295 22.33 14.24 9.19
C ASN A 295 21.28 13.53 8.33
N PHE A 296 20.05 14.04 8.24
CA PHE A 296 19.06 13.49 7.33
C PHE A 296 19.54 13.50 5.88
N ASN A 297 19.19 12.45 5.14
CA ASN A 297 19.28 12.50 3.70
C ASN A 297 18.29 13.55 3.15
N PHE A 298 18.54 14.04 1.94
CA PHE A 298 17.75 15.12 1.36
C PHE A 298 16.24 14.80 1.29
N PRO A 299 15.81 13.60 0.83
CA PRO A 299 14.40 13.21 0.88
C PRO A 299 13.77 13.25 2.28
N ALA A 300 14.45 12.73 3.31
CA ALA A 300 13.95 12.69 4.68
C ALA A 300 13.88 14.09 5.29
N PHE A 301 14.86 14.95 4.98
CA PHE A 301 14.82 16.36 5.36
C PHE A 301 13.62 17.08 4.77
N LEU A 302 13.29 16.84 3.49
CA LEU A 302 12.10 17.42 2.86
C LEU A 302 10.80 16.93 3.51
N ALA A 303 10.70 15.63 3.83
CA ALA A 303 9.56 15.07 4.55
C ALA A 303 9.42 15.70 5.95
N TYR A 304 10.53 15.80 6.70
CA TYR A 304 10.56 16.47 8.00
C TYR A 304 10.07 17.90 7.90
N LYS A 305 10.62 18.66 6.94
CA LYS A 305 10.22 20.04 6.68
C LYS A 305 8.72 20.12 6.42
N ARG A 306 8.21 19.31 5.48
CA ARG A 306 6.78 19.28 5.14
C ARG A 306 5.91 19.03 6.38
N ARG A 307 6.22 18.01 7.17
CA ARG A 307 5.47 17.65 8.39
C ARG A 307 5.52 18.76 9.44
N PHE A 308 6.70 19.32 9.67
CA PHE A 308 6.91 20.40 10.63
C PHE A 308 6.14 21.67 10.23
N PHE A 309 6.23 22.10 8.97
CA PHE A 309 5.56 23.30 8.48
C PHE A 309 4.04 23.16 8.41
N PHE A 310 3.53 22.04 7.91
CA PHE A 310 2.08 21.79 7.85
C PHE A 310 1.46 21.87 9.25
N THR A 311 2.13 21.30 10.24
CA THR A 311 1.62 21.27 11.61
C THR A 311 1.80 22.59 12.34
N SER A 312 2.90 23.31 12.11
CA SER A 312 3.09 24.67 12.65
C SER A 312 1.96 25.60 12.21
N ASN A 313 1.53 25.49 10.95
CA ASN A 313 0.38 26.21 10.43
C ASN A 313 -0.93 25.73 11.07
N GLN A 314 -1.16 24.41 11.20
CA GLN A 314 -2.36 23.91 11.89
C GLN A 314 -2.44 24.35 13.36
N MET A 315 -1.34 24.32 14.12
CA MET A 315 -1.31 24.83 15.49
C MET A 315 -1.60 26.33 15.55
N TYR A 316 -1.07 27.11 14.60
CA TYR A 316 -1.37 28.53 14.48
C TYR A 316 -2.87 28.79 14.22
N TYR A 317 -3.48 28.07 13.28
CA TYR A 317 -4.92 28.18 13.01
C TYR A 317 -5.80 27.72 14.16
N ASN A 318 -5.43 26.64 14.85
CA ASN A 318 -6.16 26.16 16.03
C ASN A 318 -6.04 27.10 17.23
N LYS A 319 -4.91 27.80 17.37
CA LYS A 319 -4.72 28.81 18.42
C LYS A 319 -5.56 30.06 18.15
N ILE A 320 -5.68 30.47 16.88
CA ILE A 320 -6.56 31.57 16.48
C ILE A 320 -8.03 31.20 16.69
N SER A 321 -8.47 30.00 16.27
CA SER A 321 -9.85 29.58 16.46
C SER A 321 -10.21 29.45 17.95
N PHE A 322 -9.33 28.87 18.76
CA PHE A 322 -9.52 28.80 20.22
C PHE A 322 -9.63 30.20 20.86
N ASN A 323 -8.75 31.14 20.49
CA ASN A 323 -8.82 32.51 20.98
C ASN A 323 -10.11 33.21 20.56
N TYR A 324 -10.60 32.97 19.34
CA TYR A 324 -11.89 33.50 18.88
C TYR A 324 -13.07 32.90 19.65
N TYR A 325 -13.10 31.60 19.90
CA TYR A 325 -14.16 30.96 20.69
C TYR A 325 -14.17 31.45 22.14
N VAL A 326 -12.99 31.62 22.76
CA VAL A 326 -12.88 32.18 24.11
C VAL A 326 -13.35 33.64 24.13
N LEU A 327 -12.98 34.45 23.13
CA LEU A 327 -13.47 35.84 23.04
C LEU A 327 -14.98 35.91 22.86
N LEU A 328 -15.55 35.06 21.99
CA LEU A 328 -16.99 34.98 21.76
C LEU A 328 -17.74 34.53 23.03
N TRP A 329 -17.17 33.59 23.78
CA TRP A 329 -17.75 33.13 25.04
C TRP A 329 -17.71 34.22 26.12
N ILE A 330 -16.60 34.97 26.22
CA ILE A 330 -16.49 36.13 27.12
C ILE A 330 -17.54 37.18 26.74
N ILE A 331 -17.65 37.54 25.46
CA ILE A 331 -18.65 38.53 24.99
C ILE A 331 -20.08 38.05 25.33
N LEU A 332 -20.40 36.77 25.09
CA LEU A 332 -21.73 36.23 25.39
C LEU A 332 -22.06 36.23 26.89
N VAL A 333 -21.07 36.02 27.76
CA VAL A 333 -21.25 36.05 29.23
C VAL A 333 -21.37 37.47 29.79
N PHE A 334 -20.82 38.48 29.12
CA PHE A 334 -20.94 39.88 29.56
C PHE A 334 -22.14 40.63 28.97
N VAL A 335 -22.81 40.08 27.94
CA VAL A 335 -23.98 40.68 27.27
C VAL A 335 -25.31 40.11 27.77
N TYR A 336 -25.28 38.99 28.51
CA TYR A 336 -26.42 38.43 29.25
C TYR A 336 -26.20 38.56 30.76
#